data_AF-A0A539CYI7-F1
#
_entry.id   AF-A0A539CYI7-F1
#
_cell.length_a   1.000
_cell.length_b   1.000
_cell.length_c   1.000
_cell.angle_alpha   90.00
_cell.angle_beta   90.00
_cell.angle_gamma   90.00
#
_symmetry.space_group_name_H-M   'P 1'
#
loop_
_entity.id
_entity.type
_entity.pdbx_description
1 polymer ?
#
loop_
_entity_poly.entity_id
_entity_poly.type
_entity_poly.pdbx_seq_one_letter_code
_entity_poly.pdbx_strand_id
1 'polypeptide(L)'
;MPTEMHAWLDMAINVIAKTGFPLGLDKAGLTKAFIAHTDAAKAAIPAHQLLLYQVKDGWTRCAFLGLPVPADPFPRTNDRGEFWERDQERNKTALGRVSGRTAPLRVGGRAFRQPLRETNVGVSGRV
;
A
#
# COMPACT_ATOMS: atom_id res chain seq x y z
N MET A 1 -7.41 15.71 -3.60
CA MET A 1 -7.49 14.39 -2.95
C MET A 1 -8.81 14.30 -2.20
N PRO A 2 -9.46 13.13 -2.15
CA PRO A 2 -10.64 12.91 -1.30
C PRO A 2 -10.30 13.11 0.19
N THR A 3 -11.24 13.62 0.98
CA THR A 3 -10.95 14.08 2.36
C THR A 3 -10.53 12.93 3.28
N GLU A 4 -11.13 11.76 3.10
CA GLU A 4 -10.83 10.51 3.79
C GLU A 4 -9.39 10.03 3.61
N MET A 5 -8.69 10.46 2.55
CA MET A 5 -7.32 10.05 2.27
C MET A 5 -6.25 10.89 3.00
N HIS A 6 -6.58 12.06 3.54
CA HIS A 6 -5.59 12.94 4.19
C HIS A 6 -4.95 12.29 5.41
N ALA A 7 -5.74 11.70 6.33
CA ALA A 7 -5.21 11.05 7.52
C ALA A 7 -4.27 9.87 7.19
N TRP A 8 -4.52 9.15 6.09
CA TRP A 8 -3.63 8.10 5.60
C TRP A 8 -2.35 8.66 4.96
N LEU A 9 -2.46 9.74 4.17
CA LEU A 9 -1.31 10.45 3.61
C LEU A 9 -0.42 11.04 4.71
N ASP A 10 -1.01 11.70 5.72
CA ASP A 10 -0.29 12.26 6.86
C ASP A 10 0.44 11.17 7.65
N MET A 11 -0.21 10.02 7.88
CA MET A 11 0.43 8.85 8.49
C MET A 11 1.61 8.33 7.64
N ALA A 12 1.41 8.16 6.33
CA ALA A 12 2.45 7.68 5.42
C ALA A 12 3.65 8.65 5.36
N ILE A 13 3.40 9.95 5.28
CA ILE A 13 4.41 11.02 5.31
C ILE A 13 5.18 11.00 6.63
N ASN A 14 4.49 10.85 7.77
CA ASN A 14 5.12 10.76 9.09
C ASN A 14 5.96 9.48 9.27
N VAL A 15 5.57 8.36 8.66
CA VAL A 15 6.40 7.14 8.63
C VAL A 15 7.65 7.38 7.78
N ILE A 16 7.50 7.89 6.56
CA ILE A 16 8.62 8.17 5.64
C ILE A 16 9.61 9.17 6.26
N ALA A 17 9.13 10.22 6.95
CA ALA A 17 9.99 11.19 7.62
C ALA A 17 10.77 10.62 8.81
N LYS A 18 10.29 9.53 9.44
CA LYS A 18 10.95 8.84 10.55
C LYS A 18 11.91 7.73 10.12
N THR A 19 11.66 7.07 8.98
CA THR A 19 12.41 5.88 8.55
C THR A 19 13.23 6.08 7.27
N GLY A 20 12.94 7.13 6.50
CA GLY A 20 13.60 7.46 5.24
C GLY A 20 14.44 8.74 5.34
N PHE A 21 14.47 9.50 4.25
CA PHE A 21 15.19 10.78 4.19
C PHE A 21 14.32 11.94 4.72
N PRO A 22 14.90 12.93 5.42
CA PRO A 22 14.20 14.13 5.82
C PRO A 22 13.50 14.82 4.64
N LEU A 23 12.27 15.26 4.87
CA LEU A 23 11.50 16.04 3.89
C LEU A 23 12.08 17.46 3.77
N GLY A 24 11.91 18.09 2.61
CA GLY A 24 12.41 19.44 2.35
C GLY A 24 13.89 19.53 1.97
N LEU A 25 14.60 18.41 1.81
CA LEU A 25 15.95 18.39 1.24
C LEU A 25 15.93 18.79 -0.24
N ASP A 26 16.94 19.56 -0.65
CA ASP A 26 17.20 19.87 -2.05
C ASP A 26 17.87 18.68 -2.78
N LYS A 27 18.14 18.82 -4.08
CA LYS A 27 18.76 17.76 -4.89
C LYS A 27 20.14 17.35 -4.34
N ALA A 28 20.94 18.30 -3.85
CA ALA A 28 22.26 17.99 -3.30
C ALA A 28 22.13 17.24 -1.96
N GLY A 29 21.25 17.71 -1.06
CA GLY A 29 20.93 17.06 0.20
C GLY A 29 20.42 15.63 0.03
N LEU A 30 19.47 15.42 -0.89
CA LEU A 30 18.96 14.08 -1.23
C LEU A 30 20.06 13.15 -1.76
N THR A 31 20.93 13.65 -2.64
CA THR A 31 22.05 12.88 -3.19
C THR A 31 23.03 12.47 -2.08
N LYS A 32 23.39 13.42 -1.20
CA LYS A 32 24.27 13.15 -0.05
C LYS A 32 23.67 12.13 0.92
N ALA A 33 22.38 12.26 1.23
CA ALA A 33 21.68 11.36 2.13
C ALA A 33 21.59 9.93 1.56
N PHE A 34 21.30 9.80 0.26
CA PHE A 34 21.28 8.51 -0.45
C PHE A 34 22.63 7.80 -0.43
N ILE A 35 23.72 8.51 -0.68
CA ILE A 35 25.08 7.96 -0.62
C ILE A 35 25.39 7.50 0.81
N ALA A 36 25.18 8.36 1.81
CA ALA A 36 25.45 8.04 3.21
C ALA A 36 24.68 6.82 3.71
N HIS A 37 23.40 6.68 3.34
CA HIS A 37 22.60 5.49 3.67
C HIS A 37 23.13 4.22 2.97
N THR A 38 23.50 4.33 1.69
CA THR A 38 24.06 3.22 0.92
C THR A 38 25.39 2.73 1.52
N ASP A 39 26.25 3.65 1.96
CA ASP A 39 27.55 3.31 2.56
C ASP A 39 27.39 2.76 3.99
N ALA A 40 26.42 3.26 4.77
CA ALA A 40 26.05 2.67 6.05
C ALA A 40 25.57 1.20 5.90
N ALA A 41 24.76 0.91 4.87
CA ALA A 41 24.33 -0.45 4.56
C ALA A 41 25.51 -1.37 4.17
N LYS A 42 26.47 -0.86 3.37
CA LYS A 42 27.70 -1.60 3.03
C LYS A 42 28.58 -1.89 4.26
N ALA A 43 28.68 -0.95 5.19
CA ALA A 43 29.49 -1.10 6.39
C ALA A 43 28.85 -2.05 7.43
N ALA A 44 27.52 -2.09 7.50
CA ALA A 44 26.77 -2.91 8.46
C ALA A 44 26.64 -4.39 8.06
N ILE A 45 26.68 -4.72 6.76
CA ILE A 45 26.42 -6.07 6.26
C ILE A 45 27.73 -6.74 5.81
N PRO A 46 28.08 -7.94 6.31
CA PRO A 46 29.26 -8.67 5.85
C PRO A 46 29.25 -8.91 4.34
N ALA A 47 30.39 -8.73 3.67
CA ALA A 47 30.50 -8.77 2.21
C ALA A 47 29.95 -10.07 1.57
N HIS A 48 30.04 -11.22 2.25
CA HIS A 48 29.51 -12.50 1.76
C HIS A 48 27.97 -12.58 1.79
N GLN A 49 27.29 -11.66 2.47
CA GLN A 49 25.82 -11.54 2.54
C GLN A 49 25.29 -10.36 1.72
N LEU A 50 26.19 -9.54 1.16
CA LEU A 50 25.86 -8.30 0.46
C LEU A 50 26.11 -8.40 -1.04
N LEU A 51 25.04 -8.32 -1.83
CA LEU A 51 25.13 -8.14 -3.28
C LEU A 51 24.90 -6.68 -3.67
N LEU A 52 25.95 -6.00 -4.11
CA LEU A 52 25.83 -4.71 -4.80
C LEU A 52 25.51 -4.98 -6.28
N TYR A 53 24.31 -4.62 -6.74
CA TYR A 53 23.75 -5.02 -8.04
C TYR A 53 22.95 -3.88 -8.67
N GLN A 54 23.08 -3.68 -9.98
CA GLN A 54 22.25 -2.73 -10.74
C GLN A 54 21.08 -3.46 -11.39
N VAL A 55 19.88 -2.88 -11.36
CA VAL A 55 18.66 -3.51 -11.92
C VAL A 55 18.77 -3.83 -13.42
N LYS A 56 19.63 -3.10 -14.15
CA LYS A 56 19.95 -3.35 -15.56
C LYS A 56 20.71 -4.67 -15.80
N ASP A 57 21.35 -5.24 -14.77
CA ASP A 57 22.18 -6.45 -14.87
C ASP A 57 21.32 -7.73 -14.86
N GLY A 58 19.99 -7.62 -14.68
CA GLY A 58 19.01 -8.68 -14.88
C GLY A 58 19.20 -9.91 -13.99
N TRP A 59 19.02 -11.11 -14.54
CA TRP A 59 19.07 -12.36 -13.77
C TRP A 59 20.47 -12.73 -13.22
N THR A 60 21.52 -11.92 -13.42
CA THR A 60 22.86 -12.13 -12.83
C THR A 60 22.84 -12.29 -11.31
N ARG A 61 21.85 -11.67 -10.63
CA ARG A 61 21.59 -11.86 -9.18
C ARG A 61 21.36 -13.34 -8.79
N CYS A 62 20.82 -14.18 -9.67
CA CYS A 62 20.54 -15.59 -9.34
C CYS A 62 21.82 -16.36 -8.97
N ALA A 63 22.97 -16.02 -9.57
CA ALA A 63 24.26 -16.64 -9.25
C ALA A 63 24.69 -16.39 -7.79
N PHE A 64 24.46 -15.18 -7.26
CA PHE A 64 24.72 -14.87 -5.85
C PHE A 64 23.78 -15.60 -4.89
N LEU A 65 22.55 -15.84 -5.32
CA LEU A 65 21.53 -16.56 -4.52
C LEU A 65 21.67 -18.09 -4.60
N GLY A 66 22.56 -18.62 -5.44
CA GLY A 66 22.66 -20.07 -5.70
C GLY A 66 21.43 -20.66 -6.41
N LEU A 67 20.65 -19.82 -7.12
CA LEU A 67 19.41 -20.21 -7.79
C LEU A 67 19.59 -20.29 -9.30
N PRO A 68 18.82 -21.15 -10.01
CA PRO A 68 18.81 -21.15 -11.47
C PRO A 68 18.26 -19.83 -12.03
N VAL A 69 18.73 -19.45 -13.22
CA VAL A 69 18.16 -18.32 -13.98
C VAL A 69 16.83 -18.75 -14.61
N PRO A 70 15.72 -18.01 -14.40
CA PRO A 70 14.46 -18.28 -15.09
C PRO A 70 14.56 -18.11 -16.60
N ALA A 71 13.74 -18.84 -17.35
CA ALA A 71 13.63 -18.69 -18.80
C ALA A 71 12.90 -17.40 -19.23
N ASP A 72 12.06 -16.85 -18.33
CA ASP A 72 11.30 -15.63 -18.58
C ASP A 72 12.19 -14.37 -18.64
N PRO A 73 11.83 -13.35 -19.44
CA PRO A 73 12.56 -12.09 -19.48
C PRO A 73 12.53 -11.39 -18.10
N PHE A 74 13.63 -10.71 -17.76
CA PHE A 74 13.73 -9.98 -16.50
C PHE A 74 12.63 -8.90 -16.42
N PRO A 75 11.81 -8.87 -15.34
CA PRO A 75 10.63 -8.02 -15.28
C PRO A 75 10.98 -6.52 -15.30
N ARG A 76 10.24 -5.77 -16.11
CA ARG A 76 10.30 -4.30 -16.17
C ARG A 76 8.95 -3.70 -15.80
N THR A 77 8.65 -3.71 -14.51
CA THR A 77 7.46 -3.08 -13.93
C THR A 77 7.87 -1.87 -13.09
N ASN A 78 6.94 -0.95 -12.84
CA ASN A 78 7.17 0.31 -12.13
C ASN A 78 8.13 1.25 -12.90
N ASP A 79 7.94 1.36 -14.22
CA ASP A 79 8.53 2.45 -15.00
C ASP A 79 7.86 3.81 -14.64
N ARG A 80 8.57 4.92 -14.88
CA ARG A 80 8.05 6.27 -14.61
C ARG A 80 6.79 6.60 -15.44
N GLY A 81 6.71 6.16 -16.69
CA GLY A 81 5.54 6.34 -17.53
C GLY A 81 4.34 5.58 -16.96
N GLU A 82 4.52 4.28 -16.74
CA GLU A 82 3.51 3.40 -16.14
C GLU A 82 3.02 3.93 -14.77
N PHE A 83 3.90 4.47 -13.93
CA PHE A 83 3.51 5.07 -12.65
C PHE A 83 2.53 6.24 -12.82
N TRP A 84 2.80 7.14 -13.77
CA TRP A 84 1.93 8.31 -14.01
C TRP A 84 0.62 7.92 -14.72
N GLU A 85 0.65 6.92 -15.59
CA GLU A 85 -0.57 6.33 -16.17
C GLU A 85 -1.47 5.72 -15.09
N ARG A 86 -0.90 4.90 -14.19
CA ARG A 86 -1.61 4.29 -13.06
C ARG A 86 -2.18 5.32 -12.07
N ASP A 87 -1.46 6.41 -11.80
CA ASP A 87 -1.99 7.48 -10.94
C ASP A 87 -3.16 8.23 -11.60
N GLN A 88 -3.05 8.55 -12.89
CA GLN A 88 -4.14 9.16 -13.66
C GLN A 88 -5.38 8.26 -13.72
N GLU A 89 -5.24 6.96 -13.96
CA GLU A 89 -6.37 6.01 -13.97
C GLU A 89 -7.03 5.85 -12.59
N ARG A 90 -6.24 5.84 -11.51
CA ARG A 90 -6.75 5.89 -10.13
C ARG A 90 -7.57 7.17 -9.89
N ASN A 91 -7.06 8.33 -10.31
CA ASN A 91 -7.75 9.61 -10.15
C ASN A 91 -9.02 9.71 -11.00
N LYS A 92 -9.04 9.16 -12.23
CA LYS A 92 -10.25 9.03 -13.06
C LYS A 92 -11.30 8.13 -12.39
N THR A 93 -10.88 6.98 -11.86
CA THR A 93 -11.80 6.00 -11.24
C THR A 93 -12.45 6.54 -9.97
N ALA A 94 -11.74 7.37 -9.20
CA ALA A 94 -12.29 8.09 -8.05
C ALA A 94 -13.37 9.13 -8.45
N LEU A 95 -13.20 9.82 -9.59
CA LEU A 95 -14.18 10.77 -10.12
C LEU A 95 -15.36 10.08 -10.84
N GLY A 96 -15.15 8.90 -11.41
CA GLY A 96 -16.15 8.16 -12.18
C GLY A 96 -17.29 7.51 -11.38
N ARG A 97 -17.23 7.50 -10.03
CA ARG A 97 -18.25 6.87 -9.18
C ARG A 97 -19.26 7.83 -8.54
N VAL A 98 -19.32 9.08 -9.00
CA VAL A 98 -20.40 10.04 -8.69
C VAL A 98 -21.26 10.26 -9.94
N SER A 99 -21.92 9.19 -10.40
CA SER A 99 -23.02 9.28 -11.37
C SER A 99 -24.22 8.52 -10.81
N GLY A 100 -25.28 9.26 -10.51
CA GLY A 100 -26.41 8.75 -9.73
C GLY A 100 -27.17 7.64 -10.42
N ARG A 101 -27.32 6.51 -9.72
CA ARG A 101 -28.49 5.63 -9.87
C ARG A 101 -29.11 5.38 -8.50
N THR A 102 -29.99 6.29 -8.08
CA THR A 102 -31.02 5.96 -7.10
C THR A 102 -31.95 4.92 -7.71
N ALA A 103 -31.69 3.64 -7.48
CA ALA A 103 -32.65 2.60 -7.75
C ALA A 103 -33.81 2.74 -6.75
N PRO A 104 -35.07 2.88 -7.18
CA PRO A 104 -36.19 2.96 -6.25
C PRO A 104 -36.36 1.61 -5.53
N LEU A 105 -36.38 1.63 -4.19
CA LEU A 105 -36.78 0.44 -3.42
C LEU A 105 -38.24 0.10 -3.75
N ARG A 106 -38.44 -1.05 -4.40
CA ARG A 106 -39.76 -1.55 -4.77
C ARG A 106 -40.43 -2.16 -3.53
N VAL A 107 -41.15 -1.34 -2.76
CA VAL A 107 -41.96 -1.79 -1.63
C VAL A 107 -43.19 -2.53 -2.15
N GLY A 108 -43.32 -3.82 -1.83
CA GLY A 108 -44.54 -4.59 -2.09
C GLY A 108 -44.33 -6.11 -2.04
N GLY A 109 -44.71 -6.77 -0.94
CA GLY A 109 -44.56 -8.23 -0.85
C GLY A 109 -44.82 -8.92 0.50
N ARG A 110 -46.02 -8.76 1.08
CA ARG A 110 -46.60 -9.57 2.19
C ARG A 110 -45.92 -9.48 3.57
N ALA A 111 -46.72 -9.12 4.57
CA ALA A 111 -46.35 -9.17 5.98
C ALA A 111 -46.32 -10.61 6.50
N PHE A 112 -45.19 -11.03 7.07
CA PHE A 112 -45.09 -12.27 7.84
C PHE A 112 -45.23 -11.92 9.33
N ARG A 113 -46.43 -12.10 9.92
CA ARG A 113 -46.61 -11.96 11.37
C ARG A 113 -46.03 -13.18 12.07
N GLN A 114 -44.87 -13.01 12.71
CA GLN A 114 -44.42 -13.92 13.75
C GLN A 114 -44.75 -13.29 15.11
N PRO A 115 -45.52 -13.95 16.00
CA PRO A 115 -45.81 -13.40 17.32
C PRO A 115 -44.55 -13.43 18.18
N LEU A 116 -44.17 -12.27 18.72
CA LEU A 116 -43.15 -12.18 19.76
C LEU A 116 -43.65 -12.94 21.00
N ARG A 117 -42.98 -14.06 21.35
CA ARG A 117 -43.13 -14.63 22.69
C ARG A 117 -42.34 -13.76 23.65
N GLU A 118 -43.05 -13.03 24.48
CA GLU A 118 -42.53 -12.47 25.71
C GLU A 118 -41.98 -13.61 26.57
N THR A 119 -40.67 -13.61 26.85
CA THR A 119 -40.10 -14.39 27.94
C THR A 119 -39.75 -13.44 29.07
N ASN A 120 -40.54 -13.54 30.14
CA ASN A 120 -40.41 -12.70 31.33
C ASN A 120 -39.03 -12.80 31.97
N VAL A 121 -38.57 -11.65 32.45
CA VAL A 121 -37.46 -11.55 33.41
C VAL A 121 -37.90 -12.08 34.76
N GLY A 122 -37.03 -12.83 35.44
CA GLY A 122 -36.98 -12.81 36.91
C GLY A 122 -36.99 -14.15 37.66
N VAL A 123 -35.82 -14.53 38.17
CA VAL A 123 -35.61 -15.20 39.48
C VAL A 123 -34.28 -14.61 40.00
N SER A 124 -34.28 -13.61 40.89
CA SER A 124 -34.27 -13.75 42.37
C SER A 124 -33.04 -14.53 42.87
N GLY A 125 -32.01 -13.84 43.40
CA GLY A 125 -31.76 -13.80 44.85
C GLY A 125 -30.87 -14.98 45.29
N ARG A 126 -30.23 -15.07 46.45
CA ARG A 126 -30.04 -14.18 47.61
C ARG A 126 -28.77 -14.70 48.34
N VAL A 127 -28.23 -14.07 49.38
CA VAL A 127 -28.70 -12.90 50.14
C VAL A 127 -28.26 -11.61 49.47
#